data_AF-A0A3C1DP46-F1
#
_entry.id   AF-A0A3C1DP46-F1
#
_cell.length_a   1.000
_cell.length_b   1.000
_cell.length_c   1.000
_cell.angle_alpha   90.00
_cell.angle_beta   90.00
_cell.angle_gamma   90.00
#
_symmetry.space_group_name_H-M   'P 1'
#
loop_
_entity.id
_entity.type
_entity.pdbx_description
1 polymer ?
#
loop_
_entity_poly.entity_id
_entity_poly.type
_entity_poly.pdbx_seq_one_letter_code
_entity_poly.pdbx_strand_id
1 'polypeptide(L)'
;MRRLIATTLALGITGVLSIAAAGVANSEGIAESARSTASPQLRSYGPAPFPAPTVLPGLPGGRSAPADLDPTPRYVPQTSCDPREKPGITAFKRIVMSTYPSGRDWGSVRNCTDDGISEHLEGRAWDWNVNVKNPTQFAQAAQLLTWLTSDNGYNARRFGIMYIGYNSKIWGAYRVSEGWRPLNNSNAHTDHVHFSFTWNGAQARTSFWTGSTAAEDYGPCRPYAGQPAPIWTRSNPAPCPAAAALPASLKKAKRLWRGSTGANVIRVQKKLKVKSEPGIFGAATAKAVSKYQKRKHLPRTGAVDAATWYALKMNKKPKK
;
A
#
# COMPACT_ATOMS: atom_id res chain seq x y z
N MET A 1 -38.84 43.42 16.22
CA MET A 1 -38.86 44.78 16.82
C MET A 1 -37.41 45.17 17.12
N ARG A 2 -36.81 46.04 16.30
CA ARG A 2 -36.22 47.37 16.65
C ARG A 2 -35.39 47.34 17.95
N ARG A 3 -34.11 47.71 17.97
CA ARG A 3 -33.56 49.09 17.81
C ARG A 3 -32.03 49.01 17.56
N LEU A 4 -31.51 49.48 16.41
CA LEU A 4 -30.74 50.74 16.22
C LEU A 4 -30.46 51.59 17.46
N ILE A 5 -29.20 52.02 17.65
CA ILE A 5 -28.77 53.43 17.81
C ILE A 5 -27.29 53.52 17.43
N ALA A 6 -26.98 54.54 16.62
CA ALA A 6 -25.65 54.97 16.24
C ALA A 6 -25.42 56.42 16.69
N THR A 7 -24.13 56.79 16.76
CA THR A 7 -23.53 58.13 16.53
C THR A 7 -23.56 59.21 17.62
N THR A 8 -22.35 59.72 17.93
CA THR A 8 -21.91 61.14 18.04
C THR A 8 -20.38 61.14 18.31
N LEU A 9 -19.47 61.65 17.45
CA LEU A 9 -18.98 63.05 17.24
C LEU A 9 -18.67 63.82 18.55
N ALA A 10 -17.61 64.64 18.77
CA ALA A 10 -16.44 65.13 18.01
C ALA A 10 -15.60 66.10 18.91
N LEU A 11 -14.47 66.63 18.38
CA LEU A 11 -13.65 67.82 18.76
C LEU A 11 -12.67 67.70 19.96
N GLY A 12 -11.47 68.30 19.97
CA GLY A 12 -10.79 69.30 19.13
C GLY A 12 -9.27 69.42 19.48
N ILE A 13 -8.41 69.82 18.52
CA ILE A 13 -7.68 71.12 18.38
C ILE A 13 -6.68 71.39 19.54
N THR A 14 -5.36 71.65 19.41
CA THR A 14 -4.60 72.62 18.56
C THR A 14 -3.07 72.39 18.74
N GLY A 15 -2.23 72.85 17.79
CA GLY A 15 -0.88 73.37 18.11
C GLY A 15 0.19 73.15 17.03
N VAL A 16 0.69 74.26 16.48
CA VAL A 16 1.58 74.42 15.32
C VAL A 16 3.04 74.58 15.76
N LEU A 17 4.01 74.03 15.01
CA LEU A 17 5.22 74.75 14.56
C LEU A 17 6.03 73.93 13.53
N SER A 18 6.26 74.52 12.36
CA SER A 18 7.12 74.00 11.29
C SER A 18 8.56 74.47 11.50
N ILE A 19 9.53 73.56 11.35
CA ILE A 19 10.90 73.89 10.93
C ILE A 19 11.27 72.91 9.82
N ALA A 20 11.55 73.46 8.63
CA ALA A 20 12.06 72.73 7.49
C ALA A 20 13.57 72.50 7.65
N ALA A 21 14.02 71.27 7.42
CA ALA A 21 15.42 70.98 7.10
C ALA A 21 15.44 69.90 6.02
N ALA A 22 16.11 70.21 4.91
CA ALA A 22 16.27 69.39 3.73
C ALA A 22 17.08 68.11 4.03
N GLY A 23 16.73 67.00 3.41
CA GLY A 23 17.54 65.79 3.48
C GLY A 23 16.92 64.57 2.83
N VAL A 24 17.26 64.38 1.55
CA VAL A 24 17.37 63.10 0.82
C VAL A 24 16.12 62.23 0.69
N ALA A 25 15.57 62.22 -0.52
CA ALA A 25 14.58 61.27 -0.99
C ALA A 25 15.15 59.84 -1.01
N ASN A 26 14.45 58.90 -0.37
CA ASN A 26 14.50 57.48 -0.73
C ASN A 26 13.07 57.02 -0.98
N SER A 27 12.75 56.78 -2.25
CA SER A 27 11.49 56.17 -2.68
C SER A 27 11.47 54.71 -2.24
N GLU A 28 10.59 54.36 -1.31
CA GLU A 28 10.21 52.97 -1.06
C GLU A 28 9.36 52.49 -2.25
N GLY A 29 10.03 51.82 -3.18
CA GLY A 29 9.37 51.06 -4.24
C GLY A 29 8.63 49.88 -3.63
N ILE A 30 7.34 49.78 -3.96
CA ILE A 30 6.50 48.61 -3.69
C ILE A 30 7.13 47.42 -4.43
N ALA A 31 7.90 46.61 -3.72
CA ALA A 31 8.45 45.37 -4.24
C ALA A 31 7.40 44.27 -4.10
N GLU A 32 6.82 43.91 -5.24
CA GLU A 32 6.02 42.71 -5.44
C GLU A 32 6.83 41.48 -4.99
N SER A 33 6.34 40.80 -3.95
CA SER A 33 6.95 39.61 -3.37
C SER A 33 6.94 38.47 -4.39
N ALA A 34 7.99 38.41 -5.21
CA ALA A 34 8.29 37.28 -6.07
C ALA A 34 8.37 36.01 -5.21
N ARG A 35 7.39 35.11 -5.37
CA ARG A 35 7.47 33.74 -4.86
C ARG A 35 8.71 33.09 -5.45
N SER A 36 9.70 32.88 -4.60
CA SER A 36 10.90 32.08 -4.87
C SER A 36 10.49 30.75 -5.51
N THR A 37 10.81 30.58 -6.80
CA THR A 37 10.84 29.32 -7.52
C THR A 37 12.04 28.51 -7.04
N ALA A 38 12.02 28.08 -5.78
CA ALA A 38 13.00 27.12 -5.31
C ALA A 38 12.68 25.76 -5.96
N SER A 39 13.53 25.32 -6.89
CA SER A 39 13.59 23.91 -7.30
C SER A 39 13.63 23.06 -6.02
N PRO A 40 12.84 21.98 -5.90
CA PRO A 40 12.85 21.15 -4.72
C PRO A 40 14.27 20.61 -4.53
N GLN A 41 14.97 21.12 -3.52
CA GLN A 41 16.25 20.56 -3.09
C GLN A 41 15.96 19.13 -2.65
N LEU A 42 16.30 18.16 -3.50
CA LEU A 42 16.30 16.74 -3.19
C LEU A 42 17.20 16.54 -1.97
N ARG A 43 16.60 16.51 -0.77
CA ARG A 43 17.33 16.16 0.45
C ARG A 43 17.90 14.75 0.24
N SER A 44 19.21 14.62 0.40
CA SER A 44 19.95 13.38 0.15
C SER A 44 19.51 12.30 1.14
N TYR A 45 18.83 11.28 0.64
CA TYR A 45 18.41 10.09 1.40
C TYR A 45 18.97 8.83 0.74
N GLY A 46 20.18 8.42 1.10
CA GLY A 46 20.89 7.25 0.56
C GLY A 46 21.14 7.30 -0.97
N PRO A 47 22.19 6.65 -1.51
CA PRO A 47 22.33 6.56 -2.96
C PRO A 47 21.23 5.65 -3.51
N ALA A 48 20.36 6.20 -4.36
CA ALA A 48 19.41 5.40 -5.14
C ALA A 48 20.15 4.32 -5.94
N PRO A 49 19.52 3.15 -6.23
CA PRO A 49 20.15 2.07 -6.99
C PRO A 49 20.43 2.39 -8.46
N PHE A 50 20.20 3.63 -8.89
CA PHE A 50 20.27 4.09 -10.27
C PHE A 50 20.81 5.52 -10.35
N PRO A 51 21.45 5.90 -11.46
CA PRO A 51 21.79 7.30 -11.76
C PRO A 51 20.54 8.18 -11.81
N ALA A 52 20.68 9.47 -11.47
CA ALA A 52 19.59 10.43 -11.57
C ALA A 52 19.17 10.61 -13.05
N PRO A 53 17.94 10.27 -13.43
CA PRO A 53 17.46 10.45 -14.80
C PRO A 53 17.21 11.94 -15.08
N THR A 54 17.45 12.35 -16.33
CA THR A 54 17.23 13.74 -16.78
C THR A 54 15.77 14.05 -17.13
N VAL A 55 14.94 13.03 -17.30
CA VAL A 55 13.51 13.14 -17.62
C VAL A 55 12.72 12.26 -16.65
N LEU A 56 11.60 12.80 -16.13
CA LEU A 56 10.69 12.08 -15.24
C LEU A 56 9.27 12.14 -15.82
N PRO A 57 8.88 11.20 -16.72
CA PRO A 57 7.54 11.18 -17.30
C PRO A 57 6.43 11.00 -16.25
N GLY A 58 6.77 10.36 -15.13
CA GLY A 58 5.82 10.03 -14.07
C GLY A 58 4.81 8.99 -14.50
N LEU A 59 3.62 9.00 -13.87
CA LEU A 59 2.48 8.18 -14.23
C LEU A 59 1.22 9.07 -14.39
N PRO A 60 0.52 9.00 -15.52
CA PRO A 60 -0.69 9.81 -15.77
C PRO A 60 -1.92 9.24 -15.07
N GLY A 61 -3.04 9.98 -15.13
CA GLY A 61 -4.37 9.48 -14.76
C GLY A 61 -4.75 9.63 -13.29
N GLY A 62 -3.92 10.31 -12.50
CA GLY A 62 -4.25 10.66 -11.11
C GLY A 62 -5.31 11.74 -11.03
N ARG A 63 -6.22 11.63 -10.06
CA ARG A 63 -7.09 12.74 -9.64
C ARG A 63 -6.26 13.90 -9.10
N SER A 64 -6.82 15.10 -9.07
CA SER A 64 -6.21 16.24 -8.38
C SER A 64 -5.93 15.87 -6.92
N ALA A 65 -4.77 16.29 -6.42
CA ALA A 65 -4.43 16.04 -5.02
C ALA A 65 -5.32 16.91 -4.11
N PRO A 66 -5.85 16.35 -3.00
CA PRO A 66 -6.45 17.14 -1.94
C PRO A 66 -5.39 18.01 -1.25
N ALA A 67 -5.84 18.99 -0.45
CA ALA A 67 -4.94 19.84 0.34
C ALA A 67 -4.07 19.03 1.31
N ASP A 68 -4.67 18.00 1.93
CA ASP A 68 -3.98 17.04 2.77
C ASP A 68 -3.45 15.87 1.94
N LEU A 69 -2.22 15.43 2.18
CA LEU A 69 -1.63 14.26 1.52
C LEU A 69 -2.07 12.95 2.22
N ASP A 70 -2.17 11.83 1.47
CA ASP A 70 -2.38 10.50 2.06
C ASP A 70 -1.38 10.24 3.19
N PRO A 71 -1.79 9.71 4.36
CA PRO A 71 -0.91 9.57 5.52
C PRO A 71 0.36 8.79 5.19
N THR A 72 1.47 9.09 5.88
CA THR A 72 2.67 8.26 5.80
C THR A 72 2.31 6.85 6.28
N PRO A 73 2.44 5.82 5.43
CA PRO A 73 1.95 4.50 5.77
C PRO A 73 2.83 3.84 6.84
N ARG A 74 2.30 2.82 7.50
CA ARG A 74 3.12 1.90 8.33
C ARG A 74 3.51 0.67 7.51
N TYR A 75 4.47 -0.08 8.03
CA TYR A 75 4.66 -1.45 7.55
C TYR A 75 3.52 -2.33 8.08
N VAL A 76 2.69 -2.85 7.17
CA VAL A 76 1.59 -3.78 7.45
C VAL A 76 1.91 -5.10 6.76
N PRO A 77 2.37 -6.12 7.50
CA PRO A 77 2.75 -7.39 6.90
C PRO A 77 1.52 -8.18 6.42
N GLN A 78 1.76 -9.13 5.53
CA GLN A 78 0.75 -10.11 5.16
C GLN A 78 0.20 -10.91 6.36
N THR A 79 -1.13 -10.98 6.49
CA THR A 79 -1.81 -11.71 7.57
C THR A 79 -2.84 -12.75 7.10
N SER A 80 -3.42 -12.56 5.91
CA SER A 80 -4.45 -13.38 5.28
C SER A 80 -3.94 -14.06 4.02
N CYS A 81 -4.68 -15.06 3.51
CA CYS A 81 -4.37 -15.69 2.23
C CYS A 81 -5.49 -15.36 1.25
N ASP A 82 -5.22 -14.42 0.36
CA ASP A 82 -6.17 -13.97 -0.65
C ASP A 82 -5.48 -13.66 -1.99
N PRO A 83 -4.96 -14.68 -2.71
CA PRO A 83 -4.25 -14.51 -3.97
C PRO A 83 -5.23 -14.26 -5.11
N ARG A 84 -5.82 -13.06 -5.06
CA ARG A 84 -6.63 -12.38 -6.06
C ARG A 84 -6.06 -10.99 -6.17
N GLU A 85 -5.67 -10.60 -7.38
CA GLU A 85 -5.13 -9.26 -7.64
C GLU A 85 -6.13 -8.20 -7.17
N LYS A 86 -5.64 -7.20 -6.45
CA LYS A 86 -6.48 -6.12 -5.91
C LYS A 86 -6.61 -4.99 -6.96
N PRO A 87 -7.74 -4.27 -7.00
CA PRO A 87 -8.05 -3.35 -8.10
C PRO A 87 -7.00 -2.25 -8.34
N GLY A 88 -6.39 -1.72 -7.28
CA GLY A 88 -5.32 -0.74 -7.37
C GLY A 88 -4.04 -1.30 -8.00
N ILE A 89 -3.76 -2.60 -7.79
CA ILE A 89 -2.64 -3.27 -8.44
C ILE A 89 -2.92 -3.42 -9.94
N THR A 90 -4.11 -3.87 -10.32
CA THR A 90 -4.54 -3.95 -11.72
C THR A 90 -4.41 -2.59 -12.42
N ALA A 91 -4.88 -1.51 -11.76
CA ALA A 91 -4.80 -0.17 -12.30
C ALA A 91 -3.36 0.35 -12.41
N PHE A 92 -2.54 0.16 -11.38
CA PHE A 92 -1.14 0.57 -11.37
C PHE A 92 -0.33 -0.13 -12.47
N LYS A 93 -0.46 -1.46 -12.58
CA LYS A 93 0.18 -2.27 -13.63
C LYS A 93 -0.09 -1.74 -15.02
N ARG A 94 -1.37 -1.49 -15.32
CA ARG A 94 -1.82 -0.97 -16.61
C ARG A 94 -1.16 0.37 -16.94
N ILE A 95 -1.10 1.30 -15.98
CA ILE A 95 -0.48 2.62 -16.22
C ILE A 95 1.03 2.47 -16.40
N VAL A 96 1.72 1.73 -15.52
CA VAL A 96 3.16 1.50 -15.61
C VAL A 96 3.54 0.86 -16.95
N MET A 97 2.86 -0.22 -17.35
CA MET A 97 3.15 -0.90 -18.61
C MET A 97 2.83 -0.05 -19.84
N SER A 98 1.86 0.87 -19.76
CA SER A 98 1.56 1.80 -20.84
C SER A 98 2.60 2.91 -20.95
N THR A 99 3.18 3.37 -19.83
CA THR A 99 4.16 4.46 -19.81
C THR A 99 5.60 3.96 -20.03
N TYR A 100 5.92 2.76 -19.54
CA TYR A 100 7.26 2.17 -19.57
C TYR A 100 7.21 0.79 -20.27
N PRO A 101 7.10 0.76 -21.61
CA PRO A 101 6.77 -0.45 -22.36
C PRO A 101 7.90 -1.47 -22.49
N SER A 102 9.13 -1.16 -22.03
CA SER A 102 10.27 -2.10 -22.16
C SER A 102 10.24 -3.23 -21.12
N GLY A 103 9.46 -3.06 -20.05
CA GLY A 103 9.22 -4.09 -19.05
C GLY A 103 7.94 -4.88 -19.31
N ARG A 104 7.75 -5.98 -18.57
CA ARG A 104 6.54 -6.82 -18.67
C ARG A 104 5.98 -7.17 -17.29
N ASP A 105 4.70 -7.50 -17.25
CA ASP A 105 4.07 -8.06 -16.06
C ASP A 105 4.74 -9.38 -15.68
N TRP A 106 5.20 -9.51 -14.43
CA TRP A 106 5.77 -10.75 -13.91
C TRP A 106 4.94 -11.37 -12.78
N GLY A 107 3.74 -10.82 -12.54
CA GLY A 107 2.76 -11.40 -11.63
C GLY A 107 2.58 -10.61 -10.33
N SER A 108 1.36 -10.64 -9.83
CA SER A 108 0.93 -9.96 -8.61
C SER A 108 0.50 -10.91 -7.50
N VAL A 109 0.23 -12.17 -7.85
CA VAL A 109 -0.28 -13.18 -6.93
C VAL A 109 0.59 -14.42 -6.97
N ARG A 110 0.78 -15.02 -5.80
CA ARG A 110 1.42 -16.33 -5.63
C ARG A 110 0.52 -17.21 -4.76
N ASN A 111 0.65 -18.53 -4.83
CA ASN A 111 -0.10 -19.34 -3.89
C ASN A 111 0.45 -19.13 -2.48
N CYS A 112 -0.39 -19.38 -1.49
CA CYS A 112 -0.04 -19.15 -0.10
C CYS A 112 0.97 -20.17 0.44
N THR A 113 1.36 -21.14 -0.37
CA THR A 113 2.42 -22.11 -0.10
C THR A 113 3.77 -21.74 -0.71
N ASP A 114 3.82 -20.73 -1.57
CA ASP A 114 4.96 -20.50 -2.46
C ASP A 114 6.05 -19.65 -1.79
N ASP A 115 5.66 -18.69 -0.95
CA ASP A 115 6.59 -17.84 -0.22
C ASP A 115 6.42 -17.96 1.31
N GLY A 116 7.34 -17.32 2.04
CA GLY A 116 7.13 -16.94 3.44
C GLY A 116 6.07 -15.83 3.59
N ILE A 117 6.35 -14.84 4.44
CA ILE A 117 5.50 -13.65 4.56
C ILE A 117 5.72 -12.78 3.32
N SER A 118 4.67 -12.57 2.52
CA SER A 118 4.76 -11.81 1.26
C SER A 118 3.40 -11.26 0.87
N GLU A 119 3.34 -10.00 0.45
CA GLU A 119 2.09 -9.35 0.03
C GLU A 119 1.54 -9.90 -1.30
N HIS A 120 2.30 -10.71 -2.05
CA HIS A 120 1.77 -11.47 -3.20
C HIS A 120 0.67 -12.45 -2.78
N LEU A 121 0.72 -12.98 -1.56
CA LEU A 121 -0.26 -13.93 -1.04
C LEU A 121 -1.62 -13.28 -0.77
N GLU A 122 -1.67 -11.96 -0.76
CA GLU A 122 -2.88 -11.14 -0.62
C GLU A 122 -3.19 -10.31 -1.86
N GLY A 123 -2.42 -10.51 -2.95
CA GLY A 123 -2.58 -9.76 -4.20
C GLY A 123 -2.34 -8.26 -4.04
N ARG A 124 -1.48 -7.86 -3.09
CA ARG A 124 -1.07 -6.47 -2.82
C ARG A 124 0.38 -6.19 -3.19
N ALA A 125 0.99 -7.05 -3.97
CA ALA A 125 2.32 -6.85 -4.52
C ALA A 125 2.31 -7.06 -6.03
N TRP A 126 3.36 -6.60 -6.69
CA TRP A 126 3.57 -6.80 -8.11
C TRP A 126 5.07 -6.81 -8.43
N ASP A 127 5.48 -7.82 -9.19
CA ASP A 127 6.81 -7.90 -9.77
C ASP A 127 6.75 -7.40 -11.22
N TRP A 128 7.48 -6.32 -11.49
CA TRP A 128 7.65 -5.75 -12.82
C TRP A 128 8.99 -6.21 -13.39
N ASN A 129 8.98 -6.99 -14.47
CA ASN A 129 10.21 -7.48 -15.09
C ASN A 129 10.94 -6.34 -15.80
N VAL A 130 12.03 -5.87 -15.20
CA VAL A 130 12.96 -4.88 -15.73
C VAL A 130 14.37 -5.20 -15.20
N ASN A 131 15.25 -5.59 -16.10
CA ASN A 131 16.58 -6.10 -15.77
C ASN A 131 17.59 -4.96 -15.72
N VAL A 132 18.38 -4.89 -14.65
CA VAL A 132 19.44 -3.88 -14.46
C VAL A 132 20.53 -3.97 -15.54
N LYS A 133 20.71 -5.13 -16.16
CA LYS A 133 21.67 -5.36 -17.25
C LYS A 133 21.15 -4.91 -18.61
N ASN A 134 19.86 -4.62 -18.74
CA ASN A 134 19.29 -4.07 -19.97
C ASN A 134 19.23 -2.54 -19.86
N PRO A 135 19.99 -1.77 -20.65
CA PRO A 135 20.09 -0.31 -20.50
C PRO A 135 18.74 0.40 -20.59
N THR A 136 17.86 -0.01 -21.52
CA THR A 136 16.54 0.60 -21.70
C THR A 136 15.62 0.32 -20.51
N GLN A 137 15.57 -0.93 -20.05
CA GLN A 137 14.76 -1.31 -18.89
C GLN A 137 15.26 -0.64 -17.62
N PHE A 138 16.58 -0.60 -17.41
CA PHE A 138 17.19 0.08 -16.27
C PHE A 138 16.91 1.58 -16.28
N ALA A 139 17.00 2.24 -17.44
CA ALA A 139 16.65 3.65 -17.57
C ALA A 139 15.16 3.92 -17.25
N GLN A 140 14.25 3.09 -17.75
CA GLN A 140 12.81 3.22 -17.44
C GLN A 140 12.50 2.96 -15.96
N ALA A 141 13.16 1.97 -15.36
CA ALA A 141 13.08 1.74 -13.92
C ALA A 141 13.59 2.96 -13.13
N ALA A 142 14.75 3.53 -13.52
CA ALA A 142 15.30 4.73 -12.88
C ALA A 142 14.34 5.92 -12.95
N GLN A 143 13.71 6.15 -14.11
CA GLN A 143 12.71 7.21 -14.30
C GLN A 143 11.51 7.05 -13.36
N LEU A 144 10.86 5.88 -13.38
CA LEU A 144 9.68 5.63 -12.55
C LEU A 144 10.03 5.69 -11.06
N LEU A 145 11.10 5.03 -10.66
CA LEU A 145 11.47 4.91 -9.25
C LEU A 145 11.96 6.24 -8.66
N THR A 146 12.68 7.05 -9.44
CA THR A 146 13.02 8.42 -9.04
C THR A 146 11.75 9.24 -8.84
N TRP A 147 10.82 9.22 -9.80
CA TRP A 147 9.58 10.00 -9.70
C TRP A 147 8.68 9.56 -8.53
N LEU A 148 8.60 8.26 -8.26
CA LEU A 148 7.81 7.72 -7.15
C LEU A 148 8.39 8.13 -5.78
N THR A 149 9.71 8.11 -5.65
CA THR A 149 10.41 8.28 -4.37
C THR A 149 10.87 9.71 -4.08
N SER A 150 10.84 10.59 -5.08
CA SER A 150 11.08 12.04 -4.93
C SER A 150 10.07 12.70 -3.98
N ASP A 151 10.43 13.89 -3.49
CA ASP A 151 9.60 14.70 -2.58
C ASP A 151 9.06 13.89 -1.39
N ASN A 152 9.98 13.24 -0.65
CA ASN A 152 9.67 12.35 0.45
C ASN A 152 8.59 11.29 0.09
N GLY A 153 8.66 10.75 -1.14
CA GLY A 153 7.74 9.73 -1.61
C GLY A 153 6.32 10.24 -1.87
N TYR A 154 6.13 11.51 -2.24
CA TYR A 154 4.82 12.10 -2.53
C TYR A 154 3.98 11.19 -3.45
N ASN A 155 4.53 10.82 -4.61
CA ASN A 155 3.80 9.98 -5.58
C ASN A 155 3.61 8.55 -5.05
N ALA A 156 4.62 7.95 -4.41
CA ALA A 156 4.49 6.64 -3.79
C ALA A 156 3.36 6.60 -2.74
N ARG A 157 3.23 7.63 -1.89
CA ARG A 157 2.14 7.76 -0.92
C ARG A 157 0.79 7.89 -1.61
N ARG A 158 0.70 8.71 -2.67
CA ARG A 158 -0.54 8.86 -3.43
C ARG A 158 -0.98 7.57 -4.11
N PHE A 159 -0.07 6.70 -4.55
CA PHE A 159 -0.40 5.37 -5.04
C PHE A 159 -0.65 4.33 -3.93
N GLY A 160 -0.30 4.65 -2.69
CA GLY A 160 -0.34 3.73 -1.56
C GLY A 160 0.72 2.62 -1.63
N ILE A 161 1.89 2.92 -2.18
CA ILE A 161 3.06 2.03 -2.16
C ILE A 161 3.67 2.02 -0.76
N MET A 162 3.85 0.83 -0.19
CA MET A 162 4.44 0.62 1.13
C MET A 162 5.97 0.50 1.05
N TYR A 163 6.48 -0.31 0.11
CA TYR A 163 7.90 -0.42 -0.17
C TYR A 163 8.18 -0.88 -1.61
N ILE A 164 9.41 -0.64 -2.05
CA ILE A 164 9.93 -0.97 -3.37
C ILE A 164 11.28 -1.66 -3.21
N GLY A 165 11.48 -2.80 -3.87
CA GLY A 165 12.76 -3.49 -3.98
C GLY A 165 13.31 -3.44 -5.40
N TYR A 166 14.58 -3.07 -5.58
CA TYR A 166 15.27 -3.12 -6.87
C TYR A 166 16.78 -3.07 -6.69
N ASN A 167 17.52 -3.86 -7.48
CA ASN A 167 18.99 -3.83 -7.57
C ASN A 167 19.69 -3.85 -6.19
N SER A 168 19.36 -4.84 -5.37
CA SER A 168 19.87 -5.05 -4.01
C SER A 168 19.58 -3.91 -3.04
N LYS A 169 18.61 -3.06 -3.36
CA LYS A 169 18.16 -1.96 -2.51
C LYS A 169 16.66 -2.05 -2.22
N ILE A 170 16.29 -1.50 -1.08
CA ILE A 170 14.90 -1.32 -0.67
C ILE A 170 14.65 0.12 -0.24
N TRP A 171 13.54 0.67 -0.72
CA TRP A 171 12.97 1.93 -0.26
C TRP A 171 11.61 1.65 0.39
N GLY A 172 11.29 2.33 1.48
CA GLY A 172 10.00 2.16 2.17
C GLY A 172 9.40 3.49 2.55
N ALA A 173 8.13 3.71 2.19
CA ALA A 173 7.41 4.94 2.52
C ALA A 173 7.31 5.17 4.04
N TYR A 174 7.28 4.08 4.82
CA TYR A 174 7.27 4.09 6.29
C TYR A 174 8.64 4.42 6.93
N ARG A 175 9.71 4.53 6.13
CA ARG A 175 11.07 4.91 6.57
C ARG A 175 11.74 5.84 5.56
N VAL A 176 10.95 6.80 5.04
CA VAL A 176 11.37 7.68 3.94
C VAL A 176 12.64 8.48 4.25
N SER A 177 12.85 8.87 5.50
CA SER A 177 14.02 9.64 5.95
C SER A 177 15.35 8.89 5.82
N GLU A 178 15.30 7.58 5.58
CA GLU A 178 16.50 6.76 5.38
C GLU A 178 16.78 6.49 3.90
N GLY A 179 15.83 6.81 3.02
CA GLY A 179 15.97 6.60 1.59
C GLY A 179 16.16 5.15 1.15
N TRP A 180 16.96 4.97 0.11
CA TRP A 180 17.32 3.65 -0.41
C TRP A 180 18.38 2.99 0.47
N ARG A 181 18.12 1.76 0.89
CA ARG A 181 18.96 1.00 1.82
C ARG A 181 19.35 -0.34 1.24
N PRO A 182 20.44 -0.97 1.71
CA PRO A 182 20.73 -2.36 1.39
C PRO A 182 19.52 -3.26 1.66
N LEU A 183 19.20 -4.12 0.70
CA LEU A 183 18.20 -5.16 0.86
C LEU A 183 18.88 -6.41 1.43
N ASN A 184 18.48 -6.80 2.64
CA ASN A 184 19.02 -7.99 3.32
C ASN A 184 18.12 -9.19 3.04
N ASN A 185 18.26 -9.84 1.88
CA ASN A 185 17.63 -11.13 1.57
C ASN A 185 18.32 -11.82 0.37
N SER A 186 17.93 -13.08 0.11
CA SER A 186 18.55 -13.96 -0.89
C SER A 186 18.27 -13.59 -2.36
N ASN A 187 17.35 -12.67 -2.64
CA ASN A 187 17.04 -12.23 -4.01
C ASN A 187 17.49 -10.77 -4.21
N ALA A 188 18.47 -10.57 -5.08
CA ALA A 188 19.04 -9.26 -5.38
C ALA A 188 18.09 -8.33 -6.17
N HIS A 189 16.91 -8.78 -6.64
CA HIS A 189 15.97 -7.98 -7.43
C HIS A 189 16.66 -7.27 -8.61
N THR A 190 17.58 -7.95 -9.29
CA THR A 190 18.33 -7.40 -10.44
C THR A 190 17.60 -7.61 -11.77
N ASP A 191 16.61 -8.49 -11.80
CA ASP A 191 15.79 -8.82 -12.96
C ASP A 191 14.37 -8.24 -12.90
N HIS A 192 13.96 -7.69 -11.75
CA HIS A 192 12.65 -7.08 -11.55
C HIS A 192 12.64 -6.00 -10.47
N VAL A 193 11.70 -5.08 -10.59
CA VAL A 193 11.26 -4.23 -9.48
C VAL A 193 10.12 -4.93 -8.76
N HIS A 194 10.24 -5.06 -7.45
CA HIS A 194 9.16 -5.52 -6.58
C HIS A 194 8.45 -4.32 -5.95
N PHE A 195 7.14 -4.22 -6.14
CA PHE A 195 6.29 -3.24 -5.47
C PHE A 195 5.40 -3.95 -4.45
N SER A 196 5.34 -3.41 -3.23
CA SER A 196 4.37 -3.81 -2.21
C SER A 196 3.50 -2.62 -1.80
N PHE A 197 2.21 -2.85 -1.65
CA PHE A 197 1.21 -1.80 -1.44
C PHE A 197 0.52 -1.93 -0.08
N THR A 198 0.19 -0.77 0.49
CA THR A 198 -0.78 -0.63 1.58
C THR A 198 -2.14 -1.20 1.16
N TRP A 199 -3.04 -1.49 2.12
CA TRP A 199 -4.40 -1.89 1.78
C TRP A 199 -5.17 -0.79 1.03
N ASN A 200 -4.96 0.49 1.37
CA ASN A 200 -5.58 1.60 0.64
C ASN A 200 -5.10 1.66 -0.82
N GLY A 201 -3.79 1.56 -1.06
CA GLY A 201 -3.22 1.55 -2.41
C GLY A 201 -3.72 0.36 -3.23
N ALA A 202 -3.65 -0.84 -2.65
CA ALA A 202 -4.10 -2.06 -3.29
C ALA A 202 -5.60 -2.03 -3.64
N GLN A 203 -6.43 -1.37 -2.82
CA GLN A 203 -7.87 -1.25 -3.05
C GLN A 203 -8.28 -0.01 -3.85
N ALA A 204 -7.31 0.74 -4.41
CA ALA A 204 -7.54 1.98 -5.15
C ALA A 204 -8.29 3.07 -4.34
N ARG A 205 -7.93 3.24 -3.07
CA ARG A 205 -8.60 4.15 -2.12
C ARG A 205 -7.80 5.40 -1.74
N THR A 206 -6.55 5.49 -2.15
CA THR A 206 -5.70 6.66 -1.90
C THR A 206 -6.07 7.84 -2.80
N SER A 207 -5.55 9.02 -2.48
CA SER A 207 -5.88 10.27 -3.18
C SER A 207 -5.53 10.27 -4.67
N PHE A 208 -4.60 9.43 -5.15
CA PHE A 208 -4.36 9.29 -6.59
C PHE A 208 -5.62 8.81 -7.32
N TRP A 209 -6.33 7.85 -6.72
CA TRP A 209 -7.47 7.19 -7.34
C TRP A 209 -8.78 7.96 -7.09
N THR A 210 -8.94 8.50 -5.89
CA THR A 210 -10.21 9.05 -5.40
C THR A 210 -10.24 10.58 -5.38
N GLY A 211 -9.08 11.25 -5.35
CA GLY A 211 -8.98 12.69 -5.08
C GLY A 211 -9.17 13.06 -3.60
N SER A 212 -9.26 12.09 -2.70
CA SER A 212 -9.42 12.31 -1.26
C SER A 212 -8.53 11.36 -0.45
N THR A 213 -8.05 11.82 0.70
CA THR A 213 -7.24 10.97 1.58
C THR A 213 -8.11 9.94 2.30
N ALA A 214 -7.53 8.77 2.59
CA ALA A 214 -8.13 7.78 3.46
C ALA A 214 -7.29 7.58 4.73
N ALA A 215 -7.94 7.31 5.86
CA ALA A 215 -7.25 6.83 7.05
C ALA A 215 -6.47 5.54 6.72
N GLU A 216 -5.33 5.34 7.39
CA GLU A 216 -4.49 4.14 7.22
C GLU A 216 -5.34 2.87 7.35
N ASP A 217 -5.18 1.92 6.43
CA ASP A 217 -5.87 0.63 6.49
C ASP A 217 -4.89 -0.48 6.90
N TYR A 218 -4.99 -0.91 8.16
CA TYR A 218 -4.20 -1.99 8.75
C TYR A 218 -4.62 -3.38 8.26
N GLY A 219 -5.69 -3.46 7.46
CA GLY A 219 -6.15 -4.70 6.88
C GLY A 219 -6.81 -5.66 7.88
N PRO A 220 -7.03 -6.91 7.46
CA PRO A 220 -7.67 -7.90 8.30
C PRO A 220 -6.73 -8.39 9.41
N CYS A 221 -7.24 -8.41 10.64
CA CYS A 221 -6.50 -8.89 11.81
C CYS A 221 -6.64 -10.39 12.02
N ARG A 222 -5.58 -11.02 12.54
CA ARG A 222 -5.59 -12.45 12.89
C ARG A 222 -6.44 -12.64 14.15
N PRO A 223 -7.47 -13.49 14.13
CA PRO A 223 -8.24 -13.77 15.34
C PRO A 223 -7.43 -14.61 16.34
N TYR A 224 -6.54 -15.49 15.84
CA TYR A 224 -5.72 -16.37 16.66
C TYR A 224 -4.28 -16.42 16.16
N ALA A 225 -3.33 -16.52 17.08
CA ALA A 225 -1.92 -16.71 16.79
C ALA A 225 -1.70 -17.98 15.95
N GLY A 226 -0.84 -17.87 14.91
CA GLY A 226 -0.56 -18.94 13.97
C GLY A 226 -1.69 -19.28 12.98
N GLN A 227 -2.85 -18.61 13.07
CA GLN A 227 -3.96 -18.76 12.11
C GLN A 227 -4.03 -17.56 11.15
N PRO A 228 -4.47 -17.76 9.89
CA PRO A 228 -4.63 -16.66 8.94
C PRO A 228 -5.73 -15.69 9.38
N ALA A 229 -5.57 -14.41 9.05
CA ALA A 229 -6.64 -13.44 9.14
C ALA A 229 -7.72 -13.73 8.08
N PRO A 230 -8.96 -13.22 8.27
CA PRO A 230 -9.99 -13.23 7.23
C PRO A 230 -9.50 -12.55 5.95
N ILE A 231 -10.11 -12.88 4.81
CA ILE A 231 -9.93 -12.06 3.61
C ILE A 231 -10.45 -10.64 3.86
N TRP A 232 -9.78 -9.65 3.30
CA TRP A 232 -10.22 -8.25 3.41
C TRP A 232 -11.64 -8.08 2.85
N THR A 233 -12.48 -7.38 3.59
CA THR A 233 -13.87 -7.07 3.19
C THR A 233 -14.25 -5.61 3.45
N ARG A 234 -13.53 -4.94 4.35
CA ARG A 234 -13.68 -3.54 4.70
C ARG A 234 -12.35 -3.04 5.25
N SER A 235 -12.16 -1.73 5.23
CA SER A 235 -10.99 -1.09 5.82
C SER A 235 -11.00 -1.17 7.34
N ASN A 236 -9.80 -1.25 7.91
CA ASN A 236 -9.55 -1.24 9.33
C ASN A 236 -8.65 -0.05 9.70
N PRO A 237 -9.20 1.04 10.27
CA PRO A 237 -8.45 2.23 10.61
C PRO A 237 -7.57 2.09 11.87
N ALA A 238 -7.66 0.96 12.58
CA ALA A 238 -6.95 0.74 13.84
C ALA A 238 -5.86 -0.34 13.70
N PRO A 239 -4.71 -0.19 14.37
CA PRO A 239 -3.70 -1.23 14.46
C PRO A 239 -4.31 -2.55 14.92
N CYS A 240 -3.85 -3.66 14.32
CA CYS A 240 -4.32 -4.97 14.75
C CYS A 240 -3.86 -5.26 16.19
N PRO A 241 -4.75 -5.71 17.08
CA PRO A 241 -4.35 -6.18 18.40
C PRO A 241 -3.48 -7.44 18.27
N ALA A 242 -2.74 -7.74 19.34
CA ALA A 242 -2.05 -9.02 19.44
C ALA A 242 -3.05 -10.17 19.27
N ALA A 243 -2.72 -11.12 18.40
CA ALA A 243 -3.61 -12.25 18.14
C ALA A 243 -3.70 -13.15 19.38
N ALA A 244 -4.93 -13.49 19.78
CA ALA A 244 -5.15 -14.35 20.94
C ALA A 244 -4.52 -15.74 20.75
N ALA A 245 -4.16 -16.41 21.85
CA ALA A 245 -3.72 -17.80 21.79
C ALA A 245 -4.81 -18.70 21.17
N LEU A 246 -4.41 -19.72 20.41
CA LEU A 246 -5.36 -20.69 19.86
C LEU A 246 -6.00 -21.48 21.02
N PRO A 247 -7.34 -21.53 21.15
CA PRO A 247 -8.01 -22.29 22.20
C PRO A 247 -7.56 -23.76 22.21
N ALA A 248 -7.29 -24.31 23.39
CA ALA A 248 -6.84 -25.71 23.54
C ALA A 248 -7.83 -26.74 22.98
N SER A 249 -9.13 -26.38 22.93
CA SER A 249 -10.19 -27.18 22.30
C SER A 249 -10.03 -27.34 20.79
N LEU A 250 -9.35 -26.38 20.12
CA LEU A 250 -9.01 -26.48 18.72
C LEU A 250 -7.71 -27.27 18.57
N LYS A 251 -7.85 -28.57 18.26
CA LYS A 251 -6.69 -29.41 17.90
C LYS A 251 -5.89 -28.76 16.78
N LYS A 252 -4.57 -28.67 16.95
CA LYS A 252 -3.65 -28.27 15.89
C LYS A 252 -3.83 -29.21 14.70
N ALA A 253 -4.20 -28.65 13.56
CA ALA A 253 -4.36 -29.36 12.30
C ALA A 253 -3.54 -28.65 11.22
N LYS A 254 -3.04 -29.40 10.25
CA LYS A 254 -2.30 -28.83 9.12
C LYS A 254 -3.21 -27.85 8.38
N ARG A 255 -2.84 -26.57 8.35
CA ARG A 255 -3.55 -25.54 7.59
C ARG A 255 -3.52 -25.92 6.11
N LEU A 256 -4.69 -25.84 5.46
CA LEU A 256 -4.80 -25.95 4.01
C LEU A 256 -5.28 -24.61 3.45
N TRP A 257 -4.68 -24.15 2.38
CA TRP A 257 -5.03 -22.91 1.71
C TRP A 257 -4.56 -22.97 0.25
N ARG A 258 -4.72 -21.87 -0.50
CA ARG A 258 -4.31 -21.80 -1.91
C ARG A 258 -2.89 -22.36 -2.10
N GLY A 259 -2.75 -23.33 -3.01
CA GLY A 259 -1.50 -24.05 -3.30
C GLY A 259 -1.26 -25.33 -2.50
N SER A 260 -1.99 -25.57 -1.41
CA SER A 260 -1.92 -26.84 -0.69
C SER A 260 -2.34 -28.02 -1.58
N THR A 261 -1.64 -29.14 -1.45
CA THR A 261 -1.96 -30.38 -2.18
C THR A 261 -2.13 -31.59 -1.24
N GLY A 262 -2.75 -32.65 -1.76
CA GLY A 262 -2.74 -33.99 -1.16
C GLY A 262 -4.07 -34.46 -0.57
N ALA A 263 -4.04 -35.61 0.12
CA ALA A 263 -5.24 -36.34 0.55
C ALA A 263 -6.18 -35.53 1.45
N ASN A 264 -5.65 -34.66 2.31
CA ASN A 264 -6.50 -33.80 3.15
C ASN A 264 -7.29 -32.77 2.33
N VAL A 265 -6.74 -32.30 1.21
CA VAL A 265 -7.47 -31.42 0.27
C VAL A 265 -8.61 -32.18 -0.39
N ILE A 266 -8.36 -33.42 -0.86
CA ILE A 266 -9.41 -34.30 -1.42
C ILE A 266 -10.54 -34.48 -0.41
N ARG A 267 -10.21 -34.80 0.85
CA ARG A 267 -11.20 -35.00 1.91
C ARG A 267 -12.07 -33.75 2.12
N VAL A 268 -11.46 -32.56 2.12
CA VAL A 268 -12.20 -31.28 2.25
C VAL A 268 -13.07 -31.01 1.02
N GLN A 269 -12.54 -31.22 -0.19
CA GLN A 269 -13.31 -31.05 -1.43
C GLN A 269 -14.54 -31.96 -1.46
N LYS A 270 -14.38 -33.25 -1.11
CA LYS A 270 -15.50 -34.20 -0.96
C LYS A 270 -16.50 -33.73 0.09
N LYS A 271 -16.04 -33.34 1.29
CA LYS A 271 -16.91 -32.88 2.39
C LYS A 271 -17.72 -31.64 2.03
N LEU A 272 -17.11 -30.71 1.28
CA LEU A 272 -17.73 -29.46 0.83
C LEU A 272 -18.41 -29.57 -0.53
N LYS A 273 -18.38 -30.75 -1.17
CA LYS A 273 -18.92 -31.01 -2.52
C LYS A 273 -18.37 -30.04 -3.58
N VAL A 274 -17.07 -29.76 -3.53
CA VAL A 274 -16.39 -28.86 -4.47
C VAL A 274 -16.11 -29.62 -5.78
N LYS A 275 -16.55 -29.08 -6.91
CA LYS A 275 -16.20 -29.57 -8.24
C LYS A 275 -14.94 -28.81 -8.71
N SER A 276 -13.77 -29.43 -8.56
CA SER A 276 -12.46 -28.91 -8.96
C SER A 276 -11.45 -30.04 -9.02
N GLU A 277 -10.24 -29.76 -9.53
CA GLU A 277 -9.14 -30.72 -9.58
C GLU A 277 -8.91 -31.40 -8.20
N PRO A 278 -9.05 -32.74 -8.11
CA PRO A 278 -8.92 -33.46 -6.85
C PRO A 278 -7.54 -33.28 -6.21
N GLY A 279 -7.54 -32.94 -4.93
CA GLY A 279 -6.30 -32.84 -4.16
C GLY A 279 -5.52 -31.55 -4.38
N ILE A 280 -5.99 -30.65 -5.26
CA ILE A 280 -5.40 -29.32 -5.45
C ILE A 280 -6.29 -28.26 -4.80
N PHE A 281 -5.73 -27.49 -3.88
CA PHE A 281 -6.44 -26.40 -3.23
C PHE A 281 -6.39 -25.14 -4.11
N GLY A 282 -7.20 -25.13 -5.15
CA GLY A 282 -7.35 -24.00 -6.08
C GLY A 282 -8.35 -22.93 -5.59
N ALA A 283 -8.63 -21.97 -6.48
CA ALA A 283 -9.57 -20.87 -6.23
C ALA A 283 -10.99 -21.36 -5.89
N ALA A 284 -11.47 -22.41 -6.56
CA ALA A 284 -12.78 -23.01 -6.30
C ALA A 284 -12.89 -23.58 -4.87
N THR A 285 -11.86 -24.30 -4.41
CA THR A 285 -11.78 -24.83 -3.04
C THR A 285 -11.76 -23.70 -2.01
N ALA A 286 -10.93 -22.66 -2.22
CA ALA A 286 -10.87 -21.51 -1.32
C ALA A 286 -12.22 -20.78 -1.21
N LYS A 287 -12.91 -20.59 -2.34
CA LYS A 287 -14.25 -19.99 -2.39
C LYS A 287 -15.28 -20.84 -1.64
N ALA A 288 -15.23 -22.16 -1.80
CA ALA A 288 -16.13 -23.07 -1.11
C ALA A 288 -15.89 -23.08 0.41
N VAL A 289 -14.64 -23.05 0.84
CA VAL A 289 -14.27 -22.93 2.26
C VAL A 289 -14.76 -21.59 2.84
N SER A 290 -14.51 -20.47 2.16
CA SER A 290 -15.02 -19.15 2.59
C SER A 290 -16.56 -19.11 2.70
N LYS A 291 -17.26 -19.75 1.76
CA LYS A 291 -18.74 -19.89 1.82
C LYS A 291 -19.18 -20.76 3.00
N TYR A 292 -18.48 -21.86 3.26
CA TYR A 292 -18.74 -22.71 4.42
C TYR A 292 -18.52 -21.95 5.74
N GLN A 293 -17.41 -21.22 5.86
CA GLN A 293 -17.10 -20.38 7.02
C GLN A 293 -18.21 -19.36 7.27
N LYS A 294 -18.67 -18.65 6.23
CA LYS A 294 -19.80 -17.73 6.34
C LYS A 294 -21.05 -18.40 6.92
N ARG A 295 -21.44 -19.58 6.43
CA ARG A 295 -22.61 -20.33 6.93
C ARG A 295 -22.45 -20.88 8.35
N LYS A 296 -21.20 -21.01 8.82
CA LYS A 296 -20.88 -21.48 10.17
C LYS A 296 -20.52 -20.33 11.12
N HIS A 297 -20.73 -19.09 10.71
CA HIS A 297 -20.38 -17.90 11.48
C HIS A 297 -18.90 -17.89 11.91
N LEU A 298 -18.03 -18.43 11.06
CA LEU A 298 -16.59 -18.42 11.24
C LEU A 298 -15.95 -17.24 10.51
N PRO A 299 -14.78 -16.77 10.99
CA PRO A 299 -13.92 -15.87 10.23
C PRO A 299 -13.69 -16.39 8.81
N ARG A 300 -13.91 -15.53 7.79
CA ARG A 300 -13.83 -15.91 6.37
C ARG A 300 -12.40 -15.88 5.86
N THR A 301 -11.57 -16.82 6.32
CA THR A 301 -10.15 -16.91 5.92
C THR A 301 -9.96 -17.52 4.53
N GLY A 302 -10.93 -18.29 4.03
CA GLY A 302 -10.77 -19.07 2.79
C GLY A 302 -9.77 -20.23 2.89
N ALA A 303 -9.13 -20.39 4.06
CA ALA A 303 -8.26 -21.48 4.43
C ALA A 303 -9.00 -22.46 5.35
N VAL A 304 -8.60 -23.72 5.32
CA VAL A 304 -9.00 -24.70 6.33
C VAL A 304 -8.06 -24.52 7.52
N ASP A 305 -8.35 -23.50 8.32
CA ASP A 305 -7.73 -23.21 9.60
C ASP A 305 -8.26 -24.13 10.73
N ALA A 306 -7.73 -23.99 11.94
CA ALA A 306 -8.08 -24.86 13.06
C ALA A 306 -9.60 -24.83 13.39
N ALA A 307 -10.22 -23.64 13.34
CA ALA A 307 -11.66 -23.48 13.56
C ALA A 307 -12.48 -24.17 12.46
N THR A 308 -12.04 -24.07 11.20
CA THR A 308 -12.68 -24.73 10.06
C THR A 308 -12.54 -26.25 10.14
N TRP A 309 -11.37 -26.78 10.50
CA TRP A 309 -11.17 -28.21 10.74
C TRP A 309 -12.10 -28.77 11.81
N TYR A 310 -12.25 -28.03 12.91
CA TYR A 310 -13.15 -28.37 13.99
C TYR A 310 -14.61 -28.37 13.53
N ALA A 311 -15.06 -27.31 12.84
CA ALA A 311 -16.43 -27.19 12.35
C ALA A 311 -16.79 -28.27 11.32
N LEU A 312 -15.83 -28.68 10.47
CA LEU A 312 -15.99 -29.79 9.53
C LEU A 312 -16.10 -31.16 10.21
N LYS A 313 -15.78 -31.25 11.51
CA LYS A 313 -15.64 -32.48 12.30
C LYS A 313 -14.61 -33.45 11.69
N MET A 314 -13.53 -32.90 11.13
CA MET A 314 -12.50 -33.66 10.39
C MET A 314 -11.14 -33.70 11.11
N ASN A 315 -11.09 -33.25 12.35
CA ASN A 315 -9.96 -33.24 13.27
C ASN A 315 -9.76 -34.56 14.07
N LYS A 316 -10.57 -35.60 13.79
CA LYS A 316 -10.42 -36.94 14.34
C LYS A 316 -9.83 -37.88 13.27
N LYS A 317 -8.97 -38.83 13.66
CA LYS A 317 -8.54 -39.92 12.75
C LYS A 317 -9.80 -40.61 12.21
N PRO A 318 -9.87 -40.95 10.91
CA PRO A 318 -10.96 -41.78 10.42
C PRO A 318 -11.04 -43.03 11.29
N LYS A 319 -12.26 -43.40 11.73
CA LYS A 319 -12.45 -44.74 12.31
C LYS A 319 -11.99 -45.72 11.22
N LYS A 320 -11.02 -46.58 11.56
CA LYS A 320 -10.62 -47.69 10.71
C LYS A 320 -11.83 -48.59 10.47
#